data_AF-A0A918J145-F1
#
_entry.id   AF-A0A918J145-F1
#
_cell.length_a   1.000
_cell.length_b   1.000
_cell.length_c   1.000
_cell.angle_alpha   90.00
_cell.angle_beta   90.00
_cell.angle_gamma   90.00
#
_symmetry.space_group_name_H-M   'P 1'
#
loop_
_entity.id
_entity.type
_entity.pdbx_description
1 polymer ?
#
loop_
_entity_poly.entity_id
_entity_poly.type
_entity_poly.pdbx_seq_one_letter_code
_entity_poly.pdbx_strand_id
1 'polypeptide(L)'
;MLALNNVKMKFKALFNLLICLSFAFAASSQSSKVDEPKKVLSLNPGLDNPRNSEGDFIALKEGPNMFVYSKYYGESTSDHAPASLAARYSKDQGNTWSAEDRTIV
;
A
#
# COMPACT_ATOMS: atom_id res chain seq x y z
N MET A 1 -34.98 -37.74 41.20
CA MET A 1 -34.13 -36.60 41.62
C MET A 1 -32.74 -36.59 40.96
N LEU A 2 -32.05 -37.74 40.82
CA LEU A 2 -30.71 -37.85 40.19
C LEU A 2 -30.65 -37.48 38.69
N ALA A 3 -31.63 -37.87 37.89
CA ALA A 3 -31.65 -37.59 36.45
C ALA A 3 -31.74 -36.09 36.11
N LEU A 4 -32.52 -35.34 36.90
CA LEU A 4 -32.71 -33.89 36.71
C LEU A 4 -31.41 -33.10 37.02
N ASN A 5 -30.62 -33.57 37.98
CA ASN A 5 -29.33 -32.98 38.32
C ASN A 5 -28.30 -33.22 37.21
N ASN A 6 -28.29 -34.40 36.59
CA ASN A 6 -27.41 -34.69 35.44
C ASN A 6 -27.72 -33.81 34.22
N VAL A 7 -29.00 -33.53 33.95
CA VAL A 7 -29.40 -32.62 32.85
C VAL A 7 -28.95 -31.19 33.15
N LYS A 8 -29.14 -30.70 34.37
CA LYS A 8 -28.67 -29.36 34.79
C LYS A 8 -27.14 -29.23 34.76
N MET A 9 -26.41 -30.27 35.14
CA MET A 9 -24.94 -30.28 35.07
C MET A 9 -24.43 -30.26 33.63
N LYS A 10 -25.05 -31.03 32.71
CA LYS A 10 -24.72 -31.00 31.29
C LYS A 10 -25.00 -29.63 30.66
N PHE A 11 -26.11 -28.98 31.03
CA PHE A 11 -26.44 -27.64 30.54
C PHE A 11 -25.44 -26.58 31.01
N LYS A 12 -25.01 -26.61 32.28
CA LYS A 12 -23.95 -25.74 32.80
C LYS A 12 -22.60 -25.98 32.12
N ALA A 13 -22.25 -27.24 31.88
CA ALA A 13 -21.02 -27.58 31.18
C ALA A 13 -21.02 -27.07 29.73
N LEU A 14 -22.15 -27.21 29.03
CA LEU A 14 -22.33 -26.71 27.67
C LEU A 14 -22.29 -25.18 27.62
N PHE A 15 -22.91 -24.51 28.58
CA PHE A 15 -22.89 -23.05 28.71
C PHE A 15 -21.49 -22.51 29.01
N ASN A 16 -20.76 -23.14 29.92
CA ASN A 16 -19.36 -22.78 30.21
C ASN A 16 -18.44 -23.05 29.02
N LEU A 17 -18.67 -24.14 28.27
CA LEU A 17 -17.93 -24.44 27.05
C LEU A 17 -18.18 -23.36 25.99
N LEU A 18 -19.44 -22.96 25.78
CA LEU A 18 -19.82 -21.85 24.88
C LEU A 18 -19.13 -20.53 25.27
N ILE A 19 -19.08 -20.19 26.56
CA ILE A 19 -18.36 -19.00 27.06
C ILE A 19 -16.87 -19.10 26.74
N CYS A 20 -16.22 -20.24 27.03
CA CYS A 20 -14.81 -20.43 26.73
C CYS A 20 -14.49 -20.30 25.23
N LEU A 21 -15.34 -20.86 24.35
CA LEU A 21 -15.16 -20.71 22.90
C LEU A 21 -15.29 -19.24 22.45
N SER A 22 -16.21 -18.46 23.03
CA SER A 22 -16.34 -17.04 22.70
C SER A 22 -15.14 -16.19 23.15
N PHE A 23 -14.53 -16.49 24.30
CA PHE A 23 -13.32 -15.81 24.77
C PHE A 23 -12.08 -16.15 23.92
N ALA A 24 -11.97 -17.39 23.44
CA ALA A 24 -10.87 -17.79 22.55
C ALA A 24 -10.91 -17.06 21.19
N PHE A 25 -12.10 -16.76 20.67
CA PHE A 25 -12.26 -16.03 19.40
C PHE A 25 -12.00 -14.52 19.53
N ALA A 26 -12.25 -13.92 20.70
CA ALA A 26 -11.92 -12.51 20.95
C ALA A 26 -10.39 -12.28 21.09
N ALA A 27 -9.68 -13.26 21.63
CA ALA A 27 -8.22 -13.20 21.80
C ALA A 27 -7.43 -13.33 20.50
N SER A 28 -8.06 -13.77 19.39
CA SER A 28 -7.43 -13.88 18.08
C SER A 28 -7.56 -12.63 17.22
N SER A 29 -7.91 -11.46 17.78
CA SER A 29 -7.78 -10.20 17.06
C SER A 29 -6.29 -9.93 16.79
N GLN A 30 -5.85 -10.34 15.60
CA GLN A 30 -4.48 -10.19 15.14
C GLN A 30 -4.12 -8.72 15.12
N SER A 31 -3.06 -8.38 15.87
CA SER A 31 -2.29 -7.16 15.65
C SER A 31 -1.82 -7.17 14.21
N SER A 32 -2.46 -6.37 13.35
CA SER A 32 -2.00 -6.14 11.99
C SER A 32 -0.64 -5.45 12.08
N LYS A 33 0.43 -6.23 11.83
CA LYS A 33 1.75 -5.66 11.53
C LYS A 33 1.55 -4.64 10.42
N VAL A 34 1.81 -3.37 10.71
CA VAL A 34 1.89 -2.35 9.67
C VAL A 34 3.12 -2.69 8.84
N ASP A 35 2.92 -2.94 7.55
CA ASP A 35 4.04 -3.18 6.63
C ASP A 35 4.97 -1.96 6.62
N GLU A 36 6.27 -2.22 6.62
CA GLU A 36 7.27 -1.16 6.49
C GLU A 36 7.15 -0.48 5.12
N PRO A 37 7.34 0.85 5.03
CA PRO A 37 7.33 1.54 3.75
C PRO A 37 8.34 0.92 2.77
N LYS A 38 7.85 0.46 1.62
CA LYS A 38 8.69 -0.11 0.56
C LYS A 38 8.96 0.92 -0.52
N LYS A 39 10.23 1.07 -0.93
CA LYS A 39 10.58 1.82 -2.13
C LYS A 39 10.18 1.01 -3.38
N VAL A 40 9.26 1.56 -4.17
CA VAL A 40 8.65 0.91 -5.35
C VAL A 40 9.06 1.54 -6.68
N LEU A 41 9.64 2.74 -6.65
CA LEU A 41 10.14 3.47 -7.81
C LEU A 41 11.41 4.23 -7.42
N SER A 42 12.37 4.32 -8.32
CA SER A 42 13.55 5.20 -8.19
C SER A 42 13.82 5.84 -9.54
N LEU A 43 13.77 7.17 -9.58
CA LEU A 43 14.03 7.98 -10.77
C LEU A 43 15.41 8.60 -10.63
N ASN A 44 16.45 7.78 -10.88
CA ASN A 44 17.82 8.24 -10.74
C ASN A 44 18.21 9.15 -11.92
N PRO A 45 19.10 10.13 -11.69
CA PRO A 45 19.82 10.80 -12.76
C PRO A 45 20.58 9.81 -13.66
N GLY A 46 20.86 10.22 -14.88
CA GLY A 46 21.59 9.45 -15.87
C GLY A 46 22.16 10.33 -16.98
N LEU A 47 22.66 9.70 -18.04
CA LEU A 47 23.12 10.40 -19.23
C LEU A 47 21.97 11.26 -19.80
N ASP A 48 22.23 12.54 -20.05
CA ASP A 48 21.22 13.50 -20.52
C ASP A 48 20.00 13.66 -19.58
N ASN A 49 20.11 13.24 -18.31
CA ASN A 49 19.14 13.50 -17.25
C ASN A 49 19.88 13.78 -15.93
N PRO A 50 20.33 15.01 -15.70
CA PRO A 50 21.17 15.34 -14.56
C PRO A 50 20.37 15.39 -13.25
N ARG A 51 19.02 15.55 -13.31
CA ARG A 51 18.16 15.69 -12.13
C ARG A 51 16.69 15.41 -12.45
N ASN A 52 16.00 14.81 -11.48
CA ASN A 52 14.54 14.81 -11.40
C ASN A 52 14.12 15.57 -10.13
N SER A 53 13.04 16.33 -10.18
CA SER A 53 12.61 17.15 -9.02
C SER A 53 11.11 17.04 -8.72
N GLU A 54 10.43 18.17 -8.46
CA GLU A 54 9.03 18.27 -8.07
C GLU A 54 8.13 17.39 -8.93
N GLY A 55 7.11 16.81 -8.31
CA GLY A 55 6.11 15.98 -8.98
C GLY A 55 4.86 15.80 -8.12
N ASP A 56 3.82 15.27 -8.74
CA ASP A 56 2.52 15.03 -8.10
C ASP A 56 1.87 13.75 -8.63
N PHE A 57 0.94 13.19 -7.85
CA PHE A 57 0.14 12.03 -8.21
C PHE A 57 -1.23 12.43 -8.72
N ILE A 58 -1.62 11.86 -9.85
CA ILE A 58 -2.91 12.08 -10.49
C ILE A 58 -3.66 10.74 -10.52
N ALA A 59 -4.85 10.72 -9.92
CA ALA A 59 -5.76 9.59 -10.03
C ALA A 59 -6.46 9.63 -11.40
N LEU A 60 -6.29 8.58 -12.21
CA LEU A 60 -6.92 8.49 -13.52
C LEU A 60 -8.30 7.81 -13.43
N LYS A 61 -9.21 8.23 -14.31
CA LYS A 61 -10.63 7.83 -14.30
C LYS A 61 -10.86 6.31 -14.38
N GLU A 62 -9.97 5.59 -15.08
CA GLU A 62 -10.04 4.14 -15.33
C GLU A 62 -9.16 3.32 -14.35
N GLY A 63 -8.79 3.88 -13.20
CA GLY A 63 -8.18 3.11 -12.10
C GLY A 63 -6.65 2.93 -12.03
N PRO A 64 -5.80 3.73 -12.72
CA PRO A 64 -4.38 3.82 -12.37
C PRO A 64 -3.93 5.15 -11.74
N ASN A 65 -2.80 5.11 -11.03
CA ASN A 65 -2.09 6.31 -10.56
C ASN A 65 -1.08 6.74 -11.64
N MET A 66 -1.08 8.01 -12.01
CA MET A 66 -0.02 8.65 -12.78
C MET A 66 0.84 9.48 -11.83
N PHE A 67 2.16 9.29 -11.86
CA PHE A 67 3.11 10.19 -11.22
C PHE A 67 3.74 11.06 -12.29
N VAL A 68 3.52 12.37 -12.24
CA VAL A 68 4.12 13.36 -13.15
C VAL A 68 5.18 14.16 -12.42
N TYR A 69 6.31 14.44 -13.06
CA TYR A 69 7.43 15.11 -12.43
C TYR A 69 8.29 15.88 -13.45
N SER A 70 9.09 16.83 -12.96
CA SER A 70 10.08 17.57 -13.75
C SER A 70 11.31 16.69 -14.02
N LYS A 71 11.55 16.36 -15.28
CA LYS A 71 12.74 15.65 -15.78
C LYS A 71 13.66 16.63 -16.49
N TYR A 72 14.78 16.96 -15.86
CA TYR A 72 15.79 17.82 -16.48
C TYR A 72 16.56 17.03 -17.54
N TYR A 73 17.10 17.74 -18.53
CA TYR A 73 17.94 17.14 -19.56
C TYR A 73 19.16 18.02 -19.87
N GLY A 74 20.13 17.47 -20.60
CA GLY A 74 21.46 18.04 -20.78
C GLY A 74 22.38 17.79 -19.58
N GLU A 75 23.28 18.74 -19.33
CA GLU A 75 24.39 18.56 -18.38
C GLU A 75 24.21 19.34 -17.05
N SER A 76 23.19 20.18 -16.94
CA SER A 76 23.03 21.12 -15.82
C SER A 76 22.01 20.65 -14.79
N THR A 77 22.36 20.70 -13.51
CA THR A 77 21.44 20.43 -12.38
C THR A 77 20.72 21.69 -11.87
N SER A 78 20.97 22.86 -12.48
CA SER A 78 20.41 24.16 -12.07
C SER A 78 18.88 24.19 -12.10
N ASP A 79 18.27 25.07 -11.31
CA ASP A 79 16.82 25.36 -11.38
C ASP A 79 16.42 26.07 -12.68
N HIS A 80 17.37 26.61 -13.43
CA HIS A 80 17.14 27.18 -14.76
C HIS A 80 17.55 26.25 -15.91
N ALA A 81 17.95 25.01 -15.59
CA ALA A 81 18.26 24.02 -16.61
C ALA A 81 17.01 23.62 -17.41
N PRO A 82 17.16 23.21 -18.68
CA PRO A 82 16.02 22.79 -19.47
C PRO A 82 15.40 21.51 -18.89
N ALA A 83 14.08 21.43 -18.89
CA ALA A 83 13.32 20.33 -18.34
C ALA A 83 12.06 20.06 -19.16
N SER A 84 11.54 18.84 -19.03
CA SER A 84 10.25 18.41 -19.56
C SER A 84 9.40 17.86 -18.42
N LEU A 85 8.08 17.84 -18.59
CA LEU A 85 7.23 17.05 -17.71
C LEU A 85 7.24 15.61 -18.21
N ALA A 86 7.62 14.67 -17.34
CA ALA A 86 7.61 13.24 -17.62
C ALA A 86 6.63 12.53 -16.67
N ALA A 87 6.11 11.38 -17.10
CA ALA A 87 5.16 10.60 -16.31
C ALA A 87 5.52 9.11 -16.22
N ARG A 88 5.26 8.53 -15.05
CA ARG A 88 5.19 7.08 -14.80
C ARG A 88 3.76 6.67 -14.51
N TYR A 89 3.38 5.48 -14.96
CA TYR A 89 2.03 4.95 -14.75
C TYR A 89 2.08 3.69 -13.90
N SER A 90 1.15 3.57 -12.97
CA SER A 90 0.94 2.36 -12.15
C SER A 90 -0.47 1.84 -12.32
N LYS A 91 -0.61 0.54 -12.63
CA LYS A 91 -1.90 -0.15 -12.77
C LYS A 91 -2.36 -0.87 -11.49
N ASP A 92 -1.55 -0.81 -10.44
CA ASP A 92 -1.70 -1.60 -9.21
C ASP A 92 -1.54 -0.73 -7.96
N GLN A 93 -2.09 0.50 -8.02
CA GLN A 93 -2.13 1.45 -6.90
C GLN A 93 -0.75 1.89 -6.37
N GLY A 94 0.25 1.93 -7.24
CA GLY A 94 1.61 2.39 -6.93
C GLY A 94 2.60 1.28 -6.58
N ASN A 95 2.21 0.00 -6.64
CA ASN A 95 3.11 -1.11 -6.32
C ASN A 95 4.16 -1.35 -7.41
N THR A 96 3.79 -1.18 -8.67
CA THR A 96 4.68 -1.24 -9.84
C THR A 96 4.42 -0.07 -10.78
N TRP A 97 5.45 0.28 -11.56
CA TRP A 97 5.48 1.46 -12.42
C TRP A 97 6.00 1.12 -13.81
N SER A 98 5.61 1.90 -14.81
CA SER A 98 6.10 1.75 -16.18
C SER A 98 7.63 1.84 -16.24
N ALA A 99 8.24 0.96 -17.04
CA ALA A 99 9.70 0.88 -17.21
C ALA A 99 10.30 2.13 -17.85
N GLU A 100 9.55 2.79 -18.75
CA GLU A 100 9.96 4.02 -19.43
C GLU A 100 9.10 5.23 -19.06
N ASP A 101 9.71 6.40 -19.22
CA ASP A 101 9.05 7.69 -19.10
C ASP A 101 8.14 7.93 -20.30
N ARG A 102 7.02 8.62 -20.03
CA ARG A 102 6.27 9.31 -21.06
C ARG A 102 6.46 10.81 -20.93
N THR A 103 7.04 11.45 -21.93
CA THR A 103 7.07 12.92 -22.00
C THR A 103 5.66 13.48 -22.21
N ILE A 104 5.32 14.51 -21.45
CA ILE A 104 4.01 15.18 -21.45
C ILE A 104 4.10 16.53 -22.21
N VAL A 105 5.12 17.34 -21.89
CA VAL A 105 5.42 18.64 -22.52
C VAL A 105 6.91 18.95 -22.39
#